data_AF-A0AAV0VTI2-F1
#
_entry.id   AF-A0AAV0VTI2-F1
#
_cell.length_a   1.000
_cell.length_b   1.000
_cell.length_c   1.000
_cell.angle_alpha   90.00
_cell.angle_beta   90.00
_cell.angle_gamma   90.00
#
_symmetry.space_group_name_H-M   'P 1'
#
loop_
_entity.id
_entity.type
_entity.pdbx_description
1 polymer ?
#
loop_
_entity_poly.entity_id
_entity_poly.type
_entity_poly.pdbx_seq_one_letter_code
_entity_poly.pdbx_strand_id
1 'polypeptide(L)'
;MTEDIKNIYIDDSGNMQFGDYILEEMSETKVLEEENTLTQILKKLVEKDSGQQNLKILSEKCIIKQYTCENANADQWIESFQKECERFNITEDEKKIETLRYFLDKPTLDWYTSMMLKVTIKADWSIWKSKFCETYVNKGWNPITYALSFKYMEGSLVDYAVKKERLVLEVRKTIDLRTLIDIIAVGLPNYILHRIDRESLKETEDLFNELNKYEYLTRNKNFKVGKNTIKSNYEETVNVKEPCKTCKKLNKGTRFHPEEKSWFKIKEDEKYKKYPIRQVNTSIIEADLIEENQKKTNNHTINQNKTTIE
;
A
#
# COMPACT_ATOMS: atom_id res chain seq x y z
N MET A 1 52.54 -41.07 -13.93
CA MET A 1 52.31 -39.63 -14.20
C MET A 1 53.65 -38.99 -14.47
N THR A 2 53.76 -38.21 -15.53
CA THR A 2 54.93 -37.35 -15.82
C THR A 2 54.95 -36.18 -14.83
N GLU A 3 56.13 -35.70 -14.42
CA GLU A 3 56.30 -34.63 -13.44
C GLU A 3 55.48 -33.37 -13.80
N ASP A 4 55.37 -33.07 -15.10
CA ASP A 4 54.61 -31.93 -15.63
C ASP A 4 53.10 -32.02 -15.36
N ILE A 5 52.53 -33.23 -15.34
CA ILE A 5 51.11 -33.45 -15.05
C ILE A 5 50.87 -33.35 -13.55
N LYS A 6 51.84 -33.74 -12.73
CA LYS A 6 51.72 -33.72 -11.28
C LYS A 6 51.56 -32.28 -10.75
N ASN A 7 52.31 -31.33 -11.31
CA ASN A 7 52.25 -29.92 -10.92
C ASN A 7 50.94 -29.22 -11.30
N ILE A 8 50.19 -29.75 -12.27
CA ILE A 8 48.89 -29.19 -12.68
C ILE A 8 47.78 -29.63 -11.72
N TYR A 9 47.90 -30.84 -11.15
CA TYR A 9 46.83 -31.50 -10.40
C TYR A 9 47.08 -31.62 -8.90
N ILE A 10 48.27 -31.29 -8.42
CA ILE A 10 48.65 -31.39 -7.01
C ILE A 10 49.40 -30.12 -6.60
N ASP A 11 48.97 -29.49 -5.51
CA ASP A 11 49.65 -28.32 -4.94
C ASP A 11 50.89 -28.70 -4.11
N ASP A 12 51.67 -27.70 -3.66
CA ASP A 12 52.86 -27.91 -2.82
C ASP A 12 52.55 -28.55 -1.45
N SER A 13 51.27 -28.55 -1.05
CA SER A 13 50.77 -29.17 0.19
C SER A 13 50.22 -30.59 -0.02
N GLY A 14 50.24 -31.10 -1.25
CA GLY A 14 49.76 -32.45 -1.61
C GLY A 14 48.25 -32.55 -1.82
N ASN A 15 47.52 -31.44 -1.90
CA ASN A 15 46.08 -31.42 -2.19
C ASN A 15 45.82 -31.49 -3.69
N MET A 16 44.72 -32.15 -4.08
CA MET A 16 44.28 -32.14 -5.48
C MET A 16 43.74 -30.76 -5.87
N GLN A 17 44.27 -30.20 -6.95
CA GLN A 17 43.84 -28.93 -7.52
C GLN A 17 43.64 -29.04 -9.04
N PHE A 18 42.97 -28.06 -9.65
CA PHE A 18 43.00 -27.87 -11.11
C PHE A 18 43.15 -26.37 -11.39
N GLY A 19 44.35 -25.97 -11.83
CA GLY A 19 44.73 -24.56 -11.81
C GLY A 19 44.83 -24.06 -10.35
N ASP A 20 44.22 -22.91 -10.06
CA ASP A 20 44.27 -22.27 -8.72
C ASP A 20 43.10 -22.68 -7.80
N TYR A 21 42.31 -23.69 -8.18
CA TYR A 21 41.15 -24.14 -7.42
C TYR A 21 41.41 -25.52 -6.80
N ILE A 22 41.24 -25.60 -5.47
CA ILE A 22 41.27 -26.86 -4.71
C ILE A 22 40.02 -27.67 -5.06
N LEU A 23 40.23 -28.95 -5.39
CA LEU A 23 39.14 -29.87 -5.69
C LEU A 23 38.66 -30.54 -4.40
N GLU A 24 37.36 -30.48 -4.15
CA GLU A 24 36.73 -31.22 -3.06
C GLU A 24 36.51 -32.69 -3.46
N GLU A 25 36.75 -33.60 -2.52
CA GLU A 25 36.44 -35.02 -2.70
C GLU A 25 34.93 -35.21 -2.83
N MET A 26 34.46 -35.49 -4.05
CA MET A 26 33.11 -35.98 -4.23
C MET A 26 33.07 -37.42 -3.73
N SER A 27 32.60 -37.62 -2.50
CA SER A 27 32.17 -38.94 -2.09
C SER A 27 31.01 -39.32 -3.00
N GLU A 28 31.14 -40.40 -3.76
CA GLU A 28 29.97 -41.13 -4.24
C GLU A 28 29.25 -41.60 -2.97
N THR A 29 28.36 -40.77 -2.42
CA THR A 29 27.27 -41.23 -1.60
C THR A 29 26.49 -42.18 -2.50
N LYS A 30 26.86 -43.46 -2.43
CA LYS A 30 25.92 -44.55 -2.63
C LYS A 30 24.76 -44.18 -1.75
N VAL A 31 23.70 -43.67 -2.37
CA VAL A 31 22.39 -43.52 -1.78
C VAL A 31 22.04 -44.93 -1.32
N LEU A 32 22.30 -45.22 -0.05
CA LEU A 32 21.77 -46.40 0.59
C LEU A 32 20.26 -46.18 0.54
N GLU A 33 19.57 -46.95 -0.29
CA GLU A 33 18.11 -46.92 -0.46
C GLU A 33 17.32 -47.26 0.83
N GLU A 34 17.99 -47.39 1.98
CA GLU A 34 17.42 -47.66 3.29
C GLU A 34 16.96 -46.41 4.06
N GLU A 35 17.43 -45.19 3.69
CA GLU A 35 16.92 -43.97 4.34
C GLU A 35 15.48 -43.65 3.92
N ASN A 36 15.07 -44.09 2.73
CA ASN A 36 13.69 -43.93 2.24
C ASN A 36 12.69 -44.75 3.04
N THR A 37 13.03 -45.94 3.52
CA THR A 37 12.11 -46.74 4.35
C THR A 37 11.94 -46.14 5.72
N LEU A 38 13.00 -45.73 6.42
CA LEU A 38 12.85 -45.10 7.74
C LEU A 38 12.18 -43.73 7.68
N THR A 39 12.51 -42.86 6.73
CA THR A 39 11.79 -41.59 6.59
C THR A 39 10.37 -41.77 6.08
N GLN A 40 10.07 -42.76 5.22
CA GLN A 40 8.69 -43.07 4.83
C GLN A 40 7.90 -43.75 5.95
N ILE A 41 8.55 -44.57 6.79
CA ILE A 41 7.94 -45.19 7.97
C ILE A 41 7.70 -44.13 9.05
N LEU A 42 8.63 -43.20 9.27
CA LEU A 42 8.46 -42.05 10.15
C LEU A 42 7.39 -41.10 9.60
N LYS A 43 7.36 -40.79 8.30
CA LYS A 43 6.23 -40.08 7.66
C LYS A 43 4.92 -40.83 7.84
N LYS A 44 4.87 -42.14 7.60
CA LYS A 44 3.65 -42.95 7.78
C LYS A 44 3.23 -43.11 9.23
N LEU A 45 4.15 -43.02 10.20
CA LEU A 45 3.86 -43.04 11.63
C LEU A 45 3.35 -41.69 12.11
N VAL A 46 3.94 -40.59 11.62
CA VAL A 46 3.47 -39.21 11.83
C VAL A 46 2.11 -38.99 11.14
N GLU A 47 1.89 -39.59 9.97
CA GLU A 47 0.59 -39.61 9.28
C GLU A 47 -0.43 -40.58 9.91
N LYS A 48 0.02 -41.61 10.65
CA LYS A 48 -0.85 -42.52 11.41
C LYS A 48 -1.24 -41.98 12.77
N ASP A 49 -0.60 -40.91 13.24
CA ASP A 49 -1.14 -40.11 14.33
C ASP A 49 -2.42 -39.45 13.80
N SER A 50 -3.54 -40.12 14.05
CA SER A 50 -4.87 -39.71 13.63
C SER A 50 -5.19 -38.23 13.91
N GLY A 51 -4.49 -37.60 14.87
CA GLY A 51 -4.52 -36.17 15.12
C GLY A 51 -4.06 -35.30 13.93
N GLN A 52 -2.93 -35.58 13.28
CA GLN A 52 -2.39 -34.70 12.23
C GLN A 52 -3.16 -34.75 10.91
N GLN A 53 -3.65 -35.93 10.53
CA GLN A 53 -4.57 -36.04 9.38
C GLN A 53 -5.90 -35.34 9.67
N ASN A 54 -6.41 -35.44 10.89
CA ASN A 54 -7.61 -34.72 11.30
C ASN A 54 -7.41 -33.20 11.27
N LEU A 55 -6.27 -32.68 11.71
CA LEU A 55 -5.97 -31.24 11.70
C LEU A 55 -5.85 -30.66 10.29
N LYS A 56 -5.23 -31.40 9.35
CA LYS A 56 -5.17 -30.97 7.95
C LYS A 56 -6.55 -30.98 7.30
N ILE A 57 -7.37 -32.02 7.54
CA ILE A 57 -8.75 -32.08 7.04
C ILE A 57 -9.63 -31.01 7.70
N LEU A 58 -9.38 -30.67 8.98
CA LEU A 58 -10.00 -29.54 9.66
C LEU A 58 -9.64 -28.22 8.99
N SER A 59 -8.38 -28.06 8.56
CA SER A 59 -7.95 -26.84 7.86
C SER A 59 -8.66 -26.64 6.53
N GLU A 60 -8.95 -27.71 5.80
CA GLU A 60 -9.73 -27.66 4.55
C GLU A 60 -11.22 -27.32 4.79
N LYS A 61 -11.74 -27.56 5.99
CA LYS A 61 -13.12 -27.25 6.38
C LYS A 61 -13.27 -25.86 7.01
N CYS A 62 -12.18 -25.23 7.41
CA CYS A 62 -12.20 -23.89 7.98
C CYS A 62 -12.52 -22.85 6.90
N ILE A 63 -13.33 -21.86 7.25
CA ILE A 63 -13.75 -20.80 6.31
C ILE A 63 -12.71 -19.67 6.25
N ILE A 64 -11.73 -19.68 7.15
CA ILE A 64 -10.67 -18.68 7.18
C ILE A 64 -9.67 -18.90 6.05
N LYS A 65 -9.38 -17.81 5.31
CA LYS A 65 -8.35 -17.81 4.28
C LYS A 65 -6.97 -17.87 4.92
N GLN A 66 -6.02 -18.47 4.18
CA GLN A 66 -4.60 -18.41 4.52
C GLN A 66 -4.17 -16.95 4.76
N TYR A 67 -3.40 -16.74 5.82
CA TYR A 67 -2.82 -15.44 6.14
C TYR A 67 -1.80 -15.03 5.09
N THR A 68 -1.93 -13.80 4.59
CA THR A 68 -0.90 -13.16 3.76
C THR A 68 -0.62 -11.76 4.31
N CYS A 69 0.67 -11.40 4.37
CA CYS A 69 1.11 -10.13 4.94
C CYS A 69 0.63 -8.89 4.15
N GLU A 70 0.19 -9.06 2.90
CA GLU A 70 -0.22 -7.97 2.02
C GLU A 70 -1.66 -7.49 2.27
N ASN A 71 -2.56 -8.38 2.65
CA ASN A 71 -4.00 -8.14 2.52
C ASN A 71 -4.83 -8.36 3.79
N ALA A 72 -4.23 -8.86 4.87
CA ALA A 72 -4.94 -9.19 6.10
C ALA A 72 -4.51 -8.30 7.26
N ASN A 73 -5.50 -7.75 7.97
CA ASN A 73 -5.26 -7.18 9.29
C ASN A 73 -4.91 -8.33 10.26
N ALA A 74 -3.68 -8.35 10.77
CA ALA A 74 -3.17 -9.41 11.63
C ALA A 74 -4.04 -9.64 12.88
N ASP A 75 -4.50 -8.57 13.54
CA ASP A 75 -5.35 -8.65 14.74
C ASP A 75 -6.70 -9.30 14.41
N GLN A 76 -7.34 -8.84 13.34
CA GLN A 76 -8.65 -9.38 12.94
C GLN A 76 -8.55 -10.81 12.43
N TRP A 77 -7.47 -11.13 11.72
CA TRP A 77 -7.25 -12.46 11.19
C TRP A 77 -7.00 -13.47 12.30
N ILE A 78 -6.11 -13.15 13.26
CA ILE A 78 -5.81 -14.08 14.37
C ILE A 78 -7.02 -14.27 15.31
N GLU A 79 -7.86 -13.24 15.48
CA GLU A 79 -9.16 -13.38 16.15
C GLU A 79 -10.10 -14.34 15.41
N SER A 80 -10.16 -14.22 14.09
CA SER A 80 -11.00 -15.08 13.25
C SER A 80 -10.50 -16.53 13.30
N PHE A 81 -9.18 -16.73 13.29
CA PHE A 81 -8.55 -18.04 13.44
C PHE A 81 -8.92 -18.66 14.79
N GLN A 82 -8.79 -17.90 15.88
CA GLN A 82 -9.14 -18.36 17.21
C GLN A 82 -10.62 -18.79 17.30
N LYS A 83 -11.54 -18.03 16.71
CA LYS A 83 -12.97 -18.39 16.65
C LYS A 83 -13.23 -19.65 15.85
N GLU A 84 -12.51 -19.87 14.75
CA GLU A 84 -12.61 -21.12 13.99
C GLU A 84 -12.06 -22.30 14.81
N CYS A 85 -10.95 -22.13 15.54
CA CYS A 85 -10.47 -23.15 16.48
C CYS A 85 -11.54 -23.51 17.52
N GLU A 86 -12.20 -22.51 18.10
CA GLU A 86 -13.31 -22.70 19.05
C GLU A 86 -14.49 -23.45 18.40
N ARG A 87 -14.87 -23.09 17.17
CA ARG A 87 -15.93 -23.76 16.39
C ARG A 87 -15.64 -25.25 16.16
N PHE A 88 -14.37 -25.62 16.03
CA PHE A 88 -13.94 -27.02 15.87
C PHE A 88 -13.54 -27.69 17.18
N ASN A 89 -13.85 -27.08 18.33
CA ASN A 89 -13.50 -27.58 19.68
C ASN A 89 -12.00 -27.79 19.90
N ILE A 90 -11.15 -26.99 19.23
CA ILE A 90 -9.71 -26.93 19.48
C ILE A 90 -9.48 -25.97 20.66
N THR A 91 -9.68 -26.47 21.87
CA THR A 91 -9.58 -25.67 23.09
C THR A 91 -8.16 -25.59 23.65
N GLU A 92 -7.38 -26.65 23.46
CA GLU A 92 -5.98 -26.75 23.92
C GLU A 92 -5.06 -25.81 23.13
N ASP A 93 -4.25 -25.03 23.83
CA ASP A 93 -3.37 -24.05 23.22
C ASP A 93 -2.29 -24.69 22.33
N GLU A 94 -1.74 -25.83 22.74
CA GLU A 94 -0.77 -26.60 21.95
C GLU A 94 -1.36 -26.98 20.58
N LYS A 95 -2.60 -27.50 20.55
CA LYS A 95 -3.29 -27.86 19.32
C LYS A 95 -3.61 -26.64 18.46
N LYS A 96 -3.96 -25.49 19.04
CA LYS A 96 -4.14 -24.23 18.28
C LYS A 96 -2.85 -23.83 17.58
N ILE A 97 -1.72 -23.90 18.29
CA ILE A 97 -0.40 -23.59 17.76
C ILE A 97 -0.04 -24.55 16.63
N GLU A 98 -0.20 -25.86 16.81
CA GLU A 98 0.06 -26.83 15.74
C GLU A 98 -0.80 -26.59 14.49
N THR A 99 -2.06 -26.23 14.72
CA THR A 99 -3.02 -25.99 13.64
C THR A 99 -2.68 -24.71 12.88
N LEU A 100 -2.13 -23.70 13.55
CA LEU A 100 -1.80 -22.40 12.96
C LEU A 100 -0.92 -22.54 11.71
N ARG A 101 0.06 -23.45 11.70
CA ARG A 101 1.00 -23.62 10.57
C ARG A 101 0.31 -23.88 9.22
N TYR A 102 -0.86 -24.50 9.23
CA TYR A 102 -1.60 -24.83 8.01
C TYR A 102 -2.30 -23.62 7.38
N PHE A 103 -2.40 -22.52 8.12
CA PHE A 103 -3.09 -21.29 7.72
C PHE A 103 -2.13 -20.14 7.40
N LEU A 104 -0.82 -20.40 7.37
CA LEU A 104 0.20 -19.39 7.09
C LEU A 104 0.75 -19.57 5.68
N ASP A 105 1.00 -18.47 4.98
CA ASP A 105 1.77 -18.47 3.72
C ASP A 105 3.25 -18.76 3.97
N LYS A 106 4.04 -18.93 2.90
CA LYS A 106 5.46 -19.33 3.03
C LYS A 106 6.28 -18.36 3.92
N PRO A 107 6.26 -17.03 3.72
CA PRO A 107 7.00 -16.12 4.58
C PRO A 107 6.52 -16.14 6.04
N THR A 108 5.22 -16.31 6.27
CA THR A 108 4.67 -16.36 7.63
C THR A 108 4.94 -17.71 8.31
N LEU A 109 5.13 -18.77 7.53
CA LEU A 109 5.57 -20.06 8.02
C LEU A 109 7.02 -20.01 8.55
N ASP A 110 7.89 -19.22 7.94
CA ASP A 110 9.26 -19.00 8.46
C ASP A 110 9.25 -18.28 9.82
N TRP A 111 8.29 -17.38 10.04
CA TRP A 111 8.05 -16.80 11.35
C TRP A 111 7.57 -17.85 12.35
N TYR A 112 6.66 -18.74 11.94
CA TYR A 112 6.18 -19.83 12.79
C TYR A 112 7.31 -20.76 13.22
N THR A 113 8.18 -21.19 12.29
CA THR A 113 9.34 -22.04 12.61
C THR A 113 10.31 -21.32 13.55
N SER A 114 10.54 -20.02 13.33
CA SER A 114 11.33 -19.18 14.25
C SER A 114 10.70 -19.09 15.65
N MET A 115 9.38 -18.99 15.72
CA MET A 115 8.65 -18.90 16.99
C MET A 115 8.64 -20.22 17.76
N MET A 116 8.57 -21.35 17.05
CA MET A 116 8.74 -22.70 17.62
C MET A 116 10.07 -22.83 18.36
N LEU A 117 11.15 -22.22 17.86
CA LEU A 117 12.45 -22.22 18.51
C LEU A 117 12.54 -21.26 19.72
N LYS A 118 11.87 -20.10 19.66
CA LYS A 118 11.96 -19.05 20.69
C LYS A 118 11.02 -19.24 21.88
N VAL A 119 9.79 -19.67 21.61
CA VAL A 119 8.68 -19.68 22.58
C VAL A 119 8.18 -21.10 22.86
N THR A 120 8.37 -22.02 21.91
CA THR A 120 7.93 -23.43 21.96
C THR A 120 6.40 -23.61 21.91
N ILE A 121 5.97 -24.84 21.67
CA ILE A 121 4.57 -25.24 21.57
C ILE A 121 3.82 -25.23 22.91
N LYS A 122 4.55 -25.35 24.03
CA LYS A 122 3.99 -25.43 25.38
C LYS A 122 3.59 -24.08 25.97
N ALA A 123 3.87 -23.00 25.24
CA ALA A 123 3.52 -21.66 25.66
C ALA A 123 2.03 -21.39 25.46
N ASP A 124 1.49 -20.48 26.28
CA ASP A 124 0.11 -20.05 26.16
C ASP A 124 -0.17 -19.44 24.78
N TRP A 125 -1.38 -19.69 24.26
CA TRP A 125 -1.83 -19.13 22.99
C TRP A 125 -1.79 -17.60 22.97
N SER A 126 -2.01 -16.97 24.13
CA SER A 126 -1.95 -15.51 24.29
C SER A 126 -0.59 -14.93 23.90
N ILE A 127 0.51 -15.64 24.19
CA ILE A 127 1.88 -15.23 23.86
C ILE A 127 2.07 -15.30 22.35
N TRP A 128 1.66 -16.40 21.73
CA TRP A 128 1.71 -16.58 20.27
C TRP A 128 0.89 -15.52 19.53
N LYS A 129 -0.34 -15.28 19.98
CA LYS A 129 -1.23 -14.24 19.45
C LYS A 129 -0.59 -12.86 19.56
N SER A 130 -0.05 -12.51 20.72
CA SER A 130 0.62 -11.23 20.94
C SER A 130 1.83 -11.06 20.01
N LYS A 131 2.71 -12.06 19.92
CA LYS A 131 3.89 -12.01 19.04
C LYS A 131 3.53 -11.94 17.56
N PHE A 132 2.48 -12.63 17.15
CA PHE A 132 1.96 -12.57 15.79
C PHE A 132 1.55 -11.14 15.45
N CYS A 133 0.75 -10.52 16.32
CA CYS A 133 0.31 -9.15 16.15
C CYS A 133 1.48 -8.18 16.20
N GLU A 134 2.43 -8.32 17.13
CA GLU A 134 3.62 -7.46 17.19
C GLU A 134 4.45 -7.49 15.91
N THR A 135 4.53 -8.65 15.24
CA THR A 135 5.32 -8.83 14.02
C THR A 135 4.59 -8.31 12.79
N TYR A 136 3.28 -8.58 12.71
CA TYR A 136 2.52 -8.41 11.48
C TYR A 136 1.45 -7.31 11.51
N VAL A 137 1.20 -6.68 12.66
CA VAL A 137 0.33 -5.51 12.71
C VAL A 137 0.90 -4.43 11.82
N ASN A 138 0.11 -4.04 10.83
CA ASN A 138 0.43 -2.90 10.00
C ASN A 138 0.18 -1.62 10.80
N LYS A 139 1.26 -1.07 11.37
CA LYS A 139 1.25 0.23 12.08
C LYS A 139 1.34 1.43 11.14
N GLY A 140 1.35 1.21 9.83
CA GLY A 140 1.46 2.26 8.82
C GLY A 140 0.13 2.97 8.58
N TRP A 141 0.21 4.22 8.13
CA TRP A 141 -0.97 5.00 7.73
C TRP A 141 -1.54 4.57 6.38
N ASN A 142 -0.78 3.84 5.56
CA ASN A 142 -1.17 3.53 4.18
C ASN A 142 -2.52 2.80 4.07
N PRO A 143 -2.82 1.73 4.84
CA PRO A 143 -4.12 1.07 4.76
C PRO A 143 -5.27 1.98 5.18
N ILE A 144 -5.06 2.77 6.24
CA ILE A 144 -6.06 3.74 6.75
C ILE A 144 -6.34 4.80 5.69
N THR A 145 -5.29 5.42 5.15
CA THR A 145 -5.38 6.45 4.13
C THR A 145 -6.02 5.91 2.87
N TYR A 146 -5.66 4.70 2.43
CA TYR A 146 -6.28 4.04 1.29
C TYR A 146 -7.78 3.80 1.54
N ALA A 147 -8.13 3.15 2.65
CA ALA A 147 -9.52 2.87 3.00
C ALA A 147 -10.37 4.14 3.05
N LEU A 148 -9.88 5.24 3.64
CA LEU A 148 -10.61 6.51 3.73
C LEU A 148 -10.66 7.27 2.39
N SER A 149 -9.59 7.26 1.60
CA SER A 149 -9.50 7.97 0.32
C SER A 149 -10.07 7.20 -0.87
N PHE A 150 -10.44 5.92 -0.70
CA PHE A 150 -11.06 5.12 -1.76
C PHE A 150 -12.38 5.75 -2.22
N LYS A 151 -12.51 6.06 -3.51
CA LYS A 151 -13.68 6.73 -4.09
C LYS A 151 -14.20 5.97 -5.29
N TYR A 152 -15.47 6.17 -5.60
CA TYR A 152 -16.08 5.61 -6.79
C TYR A 152 -15.49 6.26 -8.04
N MET A 153 -15.03 5.42 -8.97
CA MET A 153 -14.51 5.87 -10.27
C MET A 153 -15.44 5.39 -11.39
N GLU A 154 -15.69 4.09 -11.44
CA GLU A 154 -16.49 3.42 -12.45
C GLU A 154 -17.09 2.10 -11.93
N GLY A 155 -18.00 1.51 -12.71
CA GLY A 155 -18.67 0.25 -12.38
C GLY A 155 -19.96 0.42 -11.57
N SER A 156 -20.36 -0.65 -10.90
CA SER A 156 -21.53 -0.71 -10.00
C SER A 156 -21.30 0.15 -8.75
N LEU A 157 -22.31 0.92 -8.36
CA LEU A 157 -22.29 1.73 -7.14
C LEU A 157 -22.34 0.83 -5.91
N VAL A 158 -23.13 -0.23 -5.97
CA VAL A 158 -23.24 -1.21 -4.88
C VAL A 158 -21.92 -1.94 -4.69
N ASP A 159 -21.25 -2.34 -5.77
CA ASP A 159 -19.96 -3.03 -5.69
C ASP A 159 -18.90 -2.13 -5.06
N TYR A 160 -18.90 -0.83 -5.43
CA TYR A 160 -18.07 0.17 -4.78
C TYR A 160 -18.38 0.28 -3.28
N ALA A 161 -19.65 0.37 -2.92
CA ALA A 161 -20.08 0.58 -1.54
C ALA A 161 -19.69 -0.61 -0.65
N VAL A 162 -19.93 -1.84 -1.10
CA VAL A 162 -19.50 -3.09 -0.43
C VAL A 162 -17.99 -3.15 -0.31
N LYS A 163 -17.24 -2.80 -1.37
CA LYS A 163 -15.78 -2.78 -1.32
C LYS A 163 -15.27 -1.73 -0.33
N LYS A 164 -15.87 -0.54 -0.31
CA LYS A 164 -15.51 0.54 0.59
C LYS A 164 -15.81 0.18 2.04
N GLU A 165 -16.97 -0.40 2.31
CA GLU A 165 -17.36 -0.92 3.63
C GLU A 165 -16.32 -1.91 4.13
N ARG A 166 -15.97 -2.91 3.31
CA ARG A 166 -14.96 -3.91 3.65
C ARG A 166 -13.61 -3.27 4.00
N LEU A 167 -13.11 -2.36 3.17
CA LEU A 167 -11.83 -1.68 3.40
C LEU A 167 -11.82 -0.88 4.72
N VAL A 168 -12.93 -0.22 5.06
CA VAL A 168 -13.04 0.55 6.31
C VAL A 168 -13.08 -0.39 7.52
N LEU A 169 -13.82 -1.49 7.44
CA LEU A 169 -13.92 -2.48 8.52
C LEU A 169 -12.61 -3.25 8.74
N GLU A 170 -11.85 -3.55 7.69
CA GLU A 170 -10.51 -4.15 7.76
C GLU A 170 -9.54 -3.27 8.57
N VAL A 171 -9.71 -1.95 8.52
CA VAL A 171 -8.88 -1.01 9.27
C VAL A 171 -9.45 -0.75 10.67
N ARG A 172 -10.78 -0.63 10.80
CA ARG A 172 -11.45 -0.31 12.06
C ARG A 172 -12.79 -1.05 12.19
N LYS A 173 -12.75 -2.18 12.87
CA LYS A 173 -13.92 -3.05 13.13
C LYS A 173 -14.96 -2.42 14.06
N THR A 174 -14.54 -1.53 14.96
CA THR A 174 -15.40 -0.91 15.99
C THR A 174 -16.01 0.43 15.57
N ILE A 175 -16.02 0.73 14.27
CA ILE A 175 -16.61 1.96 13.76
C ILE A 175 -18.13 1.97 13.94
N ASP A 176 -18.69 3.13 14.29
CA ASP A 176 -20.13 3.28 14.38
C ASP A 176 -20.76 3.29 12.97
N LEU A 177 -21.97 2.72 12.88
CA LEU A 177 -22.67 2.49 11.62
C LEU A 177 -22.94 3.80 10.85
N ARG A 178 -23.26 4.88 11.57
CA ARG A 178 -23.52 6.19 10.96
C ARG A 178 -22.26 6.78 10.33
N THR A 179 -21.12 6.73 11.03
CA THR A 179 -19.84 7.17 10.48
C THR A 179 -19.39 6.28 9.32
N LEU A 180 -19.66 4.97 9.37
CA LEU A 180 -19.39 4.07 8.26
C LEU A 180 -20.17 4.46 7.00
N ILE A 181 -21.48 4.70 7.14
CA ILE A 181 -22.35 5.20 6.05
C ILE A 181 -21.81 6.54 5.52
N ASP A 182 -21.48 7.48 6.41
CA ASP A 182 -20.94 8.80 6.03
C ASP A 182 -19.64 8.65 5.22
N ILE A 183 -18.71 7.79 5.65
CA ILE A 183 -17.44 7.52 4.95
C ILE A 183 -17.67 6.91 3.56
N ILE A 184 -18.63 5.97 3.44
CA ILE A 184 -18.95 5.36 2.15
C ILE A 184 -19.54 6.42 1.21
N ALA A 185 -20.49 7.22 1.72
CA ALA A 185 -21.20 8.24 0.97
C ALA A 185 -20.28 9.37 0.47
N VAL A 186 -19.31 9.80 1.27
CA VAL A 186 -18.32 10.85 0.89
C VAL A 186 -17.52 10.46 -0.36
N GLY A 187 -17.34 9.17 -0.63
CA GLY A 187 -16.63 8.71 -1.84
C GLY A 187 -17.51 8.52 -3.07
N LEU A 188 -18.82 8.77 -2.98
CA LEU A 188 -19.72 8.76 -4.13
C LEU A 188 -19.63 10.05 -4.96
N PRO A 189 -19.98 10.00 -6.25
CA PRO A 189 -20.12 11.21 -7.06
C PRO A 189 -21.22 12.14 -6.53
N ASN A 190 -20.98 13.45 -6.56
CA ASN A 190 -21.92 14.47 -6.07
C ASN A 190 -23.35 14.34 -6.64
N TYR A 191 -23.48 13.95 -7.92
CA TYR A 191 -24.79 13.79 -8.57
C TYR A 191 -25.63 12.62 -8.03
N ILE A 192 -25.01 11.68 -7.31
CA ILE A 192 -25.65 10.58 -6.58
C ILE A 192 -25.86 11.00 -5.14
N LEU A 193 -24.81 11.53 -4.50
CA LEU A 193 -24.85 11.96 -3.11
C LEU A 193 -26.00 12.93 -2.82
N HIS A 194 -26.25 13.90 -3.72
CA HIS A 194 -27.33 14.88 -3.56
C HIS A 194 -28.75 14.28 -3.69
N ARG A 195 -28.88 13.04 -4.16
CA ARG A 195 -30.17 12.33 -4.31
C ARG A 195 -30.47 11.41 -3.15
N ILE A 196 -29.46 11.14 -2.31
CA ILE A 196 -29.58 10.29 -1.14
C ILE A 196 -29.94 11.18 0.04
N ASP A 197 -31.04 10.87 0.70
CA ASP A 197 -31.37 11.46 1.99
C ASP A 197 -30.51 10.79 3.07
N ARG A 198 -29.78 11.58 3.85
CA ARG A 198 -28.90 11.07 4.91
C ARG A 198 -29.71 10.61 6.13
N GLU A 199 -30.86 11.24 6.42
CA GLU A 199 -31.62 10.95 7.63
C GLU A 199 -32.42 9.65 7.54
N SER A 200 -32.72 9.22 6.31
CA SER A 200 -33.42 7.95 6.06
C SER A 200 -32.54 6.72 6.27
N LEU A 201 -31.20 6.87 6.26
CA LEU A 201 -30.24 5.78 6.36
C LEU A 201 -29.94 5.44 7.82
N LYS A 202 -30.30 4.22 8.24
CA LYS A 202 -29.99 3.69 9.57
C LYS A 202 -28.92 2.61 9.48
N GLU A 203 -29.02 1.74 8.48
CA GLU A 203 -28.10 0.62 8.24
C GLU A 203 -27.35 0.78 6.91
N THR A 204 -26.26 0.02 6.71
CA THR A 204 -25.49 0.08 5.45
C THR A 204 -26.30 -0.50 4.28
N GLU A 205 -27.20 -1.42 4.57
CA GLU A 205 -28.16 -2.00 3.64
C GLU A 205 -29.14 -0.95 3.09
N ASP A 206 -29.55 0.03 3.90
CA ASP A 206 -30.40 1.13 3.43
C ASP A 206 -29.68 1.92 2.33
N LEU A 207 -28.38 2.19 2.53
CA LEU A 207 -27.55 2.87 1.54
C LEU A 207 -27.42 2.02 0.27
N PHE A 208 -27.20 0.71 0.40
CA PHE A 208 -27.10 -0.18 -0.77
C PHE A 208 -28.40 -0.23 -1.57
N ASN A 209 -29.54 -0.26 -0.89
CA ASN A 209 -30.86 -0.22 -1.52
C ASN A 209 -31.10 1.11 -2.24
N GLU A 210 -30.71 2.25 -1.65
CA GLU A 210 -30.77 3.55 -2.32
C GLU A 210 -29.84 3.62 -3.53
N LEU A 211 -28.61 3.10 -3.44
CA LEU A 211 -27.67 3.08 -4.56
C LEU A 211 -28.15 2.24 -5.73
N ASN A 212 -28.79 1.10 -5.44
CA ASN A 212 -29.41 0.24 -6.46
C ASN A 212 -30.40 1.00 -7.35
N LYS A 213 -31.16 1.94 -6.79
CA LYS A 213 -32.11 2.77 -7.56
C LYS A 213 -31.40 3.62 -8.61
N TYR A 214 -30.13 3.97 -8.40
CA TYR A 214 -29.36 4.87 -9.25
C TYR A 214 -28.35 4.16 -10.16
N GLU A 215 -28.31 2.82 -10.19
CA GLU A 215 -27.40 2.04 -11.06
C GLU A 215 -27.57 2.33 -12.56
N TYR A 216 -28.77 2.72 -13.00
CA TYR A 216 -28.98 3.09 -14.40
C TYR A 216 -28.18 4.36 -14.79
N LEU A 217 -27.84 5.22 -13.83
CA LEU A 217 -27.05 6.43 -14.06
C LEU A 217 -25.57 6.13 -14.32
N THR A 218 -25.07 4.96 -13.89
CA THR A 218 -23.68 4.54 -14.15
C THR A 218 -23.54 3.88 -15.52
N ARG A 219 -24.54 3.08 -15.94
CA ARG A 219 -24.59 2.41 -17.26
C ARG A 219 -24.70 3.39 -18.43
N ASN A 220 -25.32 4.54 -18.22
CA ASN A 220 -25.47 5.56 -19.26
C ASN A 220 -24.21 6.43 -19.47
N LYS A 221 -23.08 6.13 -18.82
CA LYS A 221 -21.81 6.87 -19.00
C LYS A 221 -21.04 6.56 -20.31
N ASN A 222 -21.73 6.06 -21.34
CA ASN A 222 -21.31 6.32 -22.73
C ASN A 222 -21.60 7.77 -23.18
N PHE A 223 -22.09 8.63 -22.29
CA PHE A 223 -21.92 10.07 -22.44
C PHE A 223 -20.43 10.39 -22.33
N LYS A 224 -19.83 10.62 -23.52
CA LYS A 224 -18.56 11.30 -23.75
C LYS A 224 -18.19 12.16 -22.55
N VAL A 225 -16.95 12.00 -22.07
CA VAL A 225 -16.27 12.97 -21.21
C VAL A 225 -16.24 14.32 -21.94
N GLY A 226 -17.36 15.04 -21.87
CA GLY A 226 -17.44 16.46 -22.07
C GLY A 226 -16.97 17.06 -20.77
N LYS A 227 -15.86 17.80 -20.82
CA LYS A 227 -15.43 18.69 -19.76
C LYS A 227 -16.65 19.45 -19.22
N ASN A 228 -17.06 19.20 -17.99
CA ASN A 228 -18.07 20.02 -17.33
C ASN A 228 -17.43 21.37 -17.03
N THR A 229 -17.70 22.37 -17.87
CA THR A 229 -17.79 23.74 -17.40
C THR A 229 -19.11 23.90 -16.66
N ILE A 230 -18.98 24.41 -15.44
CA ILE A 230 -20.04 24.85 -14.56
C ILE A 230 -20.99 25.78 -15.35
N LYS A 231 -22.27 25.43 -15.46
CA LYS A 231 -23.30 26.36 -15.92
C LYS A 231 -23.63 27.31 -14.76
N SER A 232 -22.96 28.45 -14.71
CA SER A 232 -23.55 29.66 -14.13
C SER A 232 -24.37 30.36 -15.21
N ASN A 233 -25.58 30.79 -14.86
CA ASN A 233 -26.49 31.52 -15.74
C ASN A 233 -25.82 32.77 -16.31
N TYR A 234 -25.47 32.75 -17.59
CA TYR A 234 -25.28 33.93 -18.42
C TYR A 234 -25.50 33.53 -19.89
N GLU A 235 -26.36 34.26 -20.60
CA GLU A 235 -26.58 34.08 -22.03
C GLU A 235 -25.29 34.39 -22.79
N GLU A 236 -24.65 33.36 -23.35
CA GLU A 236 -23.44 33.50 -24.15
C GLU A 236 -23.84 33.69 -25.61
N THR A 237 -23.84 34.94 -26.07
CA THR A 237 -23.89 35.26 -27.51
C THR A 237 -22.74 34.55 -28.22
N VAL A 238 -23.07 33.74 -29.23
CA VAL A 238 -22.10 33.04 -30.08
C VAL A 238 -21.22 34.07 -30.81
N ASN A 239 -20.07 34.40 -30.21
CA ASN A 239 -19.04 35.18 -30.88
C ASN A 239 -18.25 34.26 -31.81
N VAL A 240 -18.60 34.30 -33.10
CA VAL A 240 -17.79 33.75 -34.19
C VAL A 240 -16.40 34.37 -34.09
N LYS A 241 -15.37 33.55 -33.83
CA LYS A 241 -14.00 34.04 -33.64
C LYS A 241 -13.47 34.69 -34.93
N GLU A 242 -13.39 36.01 -34.97
CA GLU A 242 -12.63 36.72 -36.00
C GLU A 242 -11.11 36.53 -35.79
N PRO A 243 -10.33 36.41 -36.87
CA PRO A 243 -8.87 36.31 -36.75
C PRO A 243 -8.26 37.65 -36.31
N CYS A 244 -7.24 37.60 -35.45
CA CYS A 244 -6.59 38.77 -34.89
C CYS A 244 -6.01 39.68 -36.00
N LYS A 245 -6.47 40.95 -36.04
CA LYS A 245 -6.05 41.91 -37.06
C LYS A 245 -4.55 42.23 -36.97
N THR A 246 -3.98 42.28 -35.76
CA THR A 246 -2.53 42.51 -35.55
C THR A 246 -1.68 41.40 -36.16
N CYS A 247 -2.06 40.14 -35.97
CA CYS A 247 -1.35 38.99 -36.53
C CYS A 247 -1.47 38.91 -38.06
N LYS A 248 -2.62 39.31 -38.61
CA LYS A 248 -2.84 39.42 -40.05
C LYS A 248 -1.99 40.53 -40.67
N LYS A 249 -1.90 41.72 -40.04
CA LYS A 249 -1.06 42.84 -40.51
C LYS A 249 0.43 42.51 -40.54
N LEU A 250 0.91 41.67 -39.62
CA LEU A 250 2.33 41.31 -39.50
C LEU A 250 2.72 40.06 -40.33
N ASN A 251 1.82 39.56 -41.20
CA ASN A 251 2.01 38.33 -42.00
C ASN A 251 2.46 37.11 -41.16
N LYS A 252 1.93 36.96 -39.93
CA LYS A 252 2.25 35.82 -39.02
C LYS A 252 1.19 34.72 -39.02
N GLY A 253 0.35 34.67 -40.04
CA GLY A 253 -0.72 33.69 -40.22
C GLY A 253 -2.01 34.01 -39.47
N THR A 254 -3.06 33.23 -39.74
CA THR A 254 -4.43 33.43 -39.25
C THR A 254 -4.59 32.90 -37.82
N ARG A 255 -4.30 33.74 -36.81
CA ARG A 255 -4.40 33.37 -35.39
C ARG A 255 -5.66 33.97 -34.76
N PHE A 256 -6.37 33.16 -33.97
CA PHE A 256 -7.65 33.55 -33.36
C PHE A 256 -7.49 33.75 -31.85
N HIS A 257 -7.28 35.00 -31.46
CA HIS A 257 -7.21 35.42 -30.06
C HIS A 257 -7.69 36.88 -29.95
N PRO A 258 -8.18 37.31 -28.77
CA PRO A 258 -8.47 38.71 -28.51
C PRO A 258 -7.24 39.57 -28.80
N GLU A 259 -7.44 40.75 -29.40
CA GLU A 259 -6.32 41.63 -29.77
C GLU A 259 -5.52 42.11 -28.55
N GLU A 260 -6.18 42.25 -27.40
CA GLU A 260 -5.56 42.61 -26.11
C GLU A 260 -4.53 41.58 -25.64
N LYS A 261 -4.73 40.31 -26.00
CA LYS A 261 -3.80 39.21 -25.69
C LYS A 261 -2.83 38.92 -26.82
N SER A 262 -2.79 39.78 -27.85
CA SER A 262 -1.80 39.69 -28.91
C SER A 262 -0.43 40.03 -28.36
N TRP A 263 0.46 39.03 -28.29
CA TRP A 263 1.85 39.22 -27.85
C TRP A 263 2.58 40.33 -28.62
N PHE A 264 2.23 40.52 -29.90
CA PHE A 264 2.81 41.57 -30.73
C PHE A 264 2.31 42.98 -30.34
N LYS A 265 1.05 43.10 -29.88
CA LYS A 265 0.48 44.37 -29.41
C LYS A 265 1.03 44.75 -28.03
N ILE A 266 1.13 43.76 -27.13
CA ILE A 266 1.72 43.94 -25.80
C ILE A 266 3.17 44.43 -25.89
N LYS A 267 3.97 43.89 -26.81
CA LYS A 267 5.35 44.34 -27.02
C LYS A 267 5.48 45.76 -27.55
N GLU A 268 4.53 46.22 -28.38
CA GLU A 268 4.50 47.61 -28.83
C GLU A 268 4.14 48.53 -27.66
N ASP A 269 3.11 48.19 -26.89
CA ASP A 269 2.65 48.98 -25.74
C ASP A 269 3.68 49.04 -24.59
N GLU A 270 4.43 47.96 -24.35
CA GLU A 270 5.53 47.91 -23.37
C GLU A 270 6.72 48.78 -23.78
N LYS A 271 6.92 49.00 -25.08
CA LYS A 271 8.00 49.87 -25.59
C LYS A 271 7.75 51.35 -25.29
N TYR A 272 6.48 51.74 -25.13
CA TYR A 272 6.07 53.11 -24.81
C TYR A 272 5.98 53.43 -23.30
N LYS A 273 6.09 52.43 -22.40
CA LYS A 273 5.90 52.60 -20.95
C LYS A 273 7.18 52.67 -20.09
N LYS A 274 8.37 52.86 -20.66
CA LYS A 274 9.60 52.97 -19.86
C LYS A 274 9.78 54.36 -19.20
N TYR A 275 9.76 54.34 -17.86
CA TYR A 275 10.27 55.26 -16.80
C TYR A 275 9.21 56.00 -15.94
N PRO A 276 9.44 56.23 -14.61
CA PRO A 276 10.41 55.63 -13.68
C PRO A 276 9.75 54.84 -12.51
N ILE A 277 10.53 53.95 -11.91
CA ILE A 277 10.19 53.01 -10.85
C ILE A 277 10.15 53.71 -9.48
N ARG A 278 9.04 53.55 -8.73
CA ARG A 278 9.00 53.78 -7.27
C ARG A 278 8.98 52.43 -6.55
N GLN A 279 10.00 52.18 -5.72
CA GLN A 279 10.03 51.10 -4.74
C GLN A 279 8.98 51.33 -3.65
N VAL A 280 8.18 50.32 -3.32
CA VAL A 280 7.55 50.20 -1.99
C VAL A 280 7.50 48.71 -1.59
N ASN A 281 8.00 48.46 -0.37
CA ASN A 281 7.97 47.21 0.39
C ASN A 281 6.53 46.76 0.73
N THR A 282 6.28 45.46 0.66
CA THR A 282 5.22 44.81 1.43
C THR A 282 5.75 43.51 2.04
N SER A 283 6.50 43.69 3.11
CA SER A 283 6.56 42.78 4.25
C SER A 283 5.21 42.80 4.95
N ILE A 284 4.42 41.73 4.84
CA ILE A 284 3.36 41.31 5.77
C ILE A 284 2.90 39.93 5.31
N ILE A 285 2.92 38.98 6.24
CA ILE A 285 2.62 37.53 6.14
C ILE A 285 3.83 36.64 5.79
N GLU A 286 4.86 36.69 6.64
CA GLU A 286 5.64 35.49 7.02
C GLU A 286 5.98 35.59 8.52
N ALA A 287 4.96 35.35 9.34
CA ALA A 287 5.04 34.99 10.75
C ALA A 287 3.92 33.94 10.85
N ASP A 288 4.17 32.63 10.96
CA ASP A 288 4.74 31.98 12.14
C ASP A 288 5.24 30.56 11.79
N LEU A 289 6.42 30.41 11.16
CA LEU A 289 6.98 29.07 10.86
C LEU A 289 8.46 28.88 11.18
N ILE A 290 9.09 29.75 11.97
CA ILE A 290 10.51 29.59 12.32
C ILE A 290 10.77 29.96 13.79
N GLU A 291 10.19 29.22 14.74
CA GLU A 291 10.55 29.37 16.17
C GLU A 291 11.19 28.13 16.83
N GLU A 292 11.49 27.04 16.11
CA GLU A 292 12.16 25.88 16.75
C GLU A 292 13.57 25.52 16.23
N ASN A 293 14.13 26.24 15.25
CA ASN A 293 15.48 25.93 14.74
C ASN A 293 16.63 26.79 15.31
N GLN A 294 16.42 27.57 16.39
CA GLN A 294 17.47 28.42 16.99
C GLN A 294 18.06 27.91 18.32
N LYS A 295 18.26 26.60 18.51
CA LYS A 295 19.03 26.11 19.68
C LYS A 295 20.17 25.13 19.42
N LYS A 296 20.53 24.81 18.17
CA LYS A 296 21.64 23.88 17.92
C LYS A 296 22.49 24.23 16.69
N THR A 297 23.01 25.45 16.59
CA THR A 297 24.18 25.75 15.74
C THR A 297 24.59 27.20 15.96
N ASN A 298 25.53 27.45 16.88
CA ASN A 298 26.55 28.51 16.82
C ASN A 298 27.33 28.55 18.14
N ASN A 299 27.99 27.45 18.46
CA ASN A 299 29.18 27.46 19.30
C ASN A 299 30.32 26.84 18.48
N HIS A 300 30.75 27.55 17.43
CA HIS A 300 32.11 27.35 16.92
C HIS A 300 32.53 28.50 16.01
N THR A 301 33.66 29.12 16.36
CA THR A 301 34.56 29.92 15.49
C THR A 301 34.02 31.32 15.15
N ILE A 302 34.71 32.44 15.39
CA ILE A 302 36.13 32.73 15.15
C ILE A 302 36.60 33.79 16.15
N ASN A 303 37.63 33.45 16.90
CA ASN A 303 38.50 34.37 17.63
C ASN A 303 39.82 34.37 16.86
N GLN A 304 40.14 35.43 16.13
CA GLN A 304 41.49 35.72 15.62
C GLN A 304 41.54 37.10 14.95
N ASN A 305 42.58 37.86 15.30
CA ASN A 305 43.11 39.09 14.67
C ASN A 305 42.84 40.41 15.40
N LYS A 306 43.55 40.60 16.52
CA LYS A 306 44.25 41.86 16.85
C LYS A 306 45.54 41.47 17.56
N THR A 307 46.70 41.83 17.01
CA THR A 307 47.74 42.67 17.64
C THR A 307 48.98 42.64 16.75
N THR A 308 49.29 43.79 16.13
CA THR A 308 50.57 44.09 15.50
C THR A 308 51.07 45.38 16.15
N ILE A 309 52.17 45.24 16.91
CA ILE A 309 53.30 46.17 17.08
C ILE A 309 52.99 47.59 17.59
N GLU A 310 53.32 47.86 18.86
CA GLU A 310 54.47 48.67 19.32
C GLU A 310 54.75 48.37 20.80
#